data_AF-A0A3D5G7V1-F1
#
_entry.id   AF-A0A3D5G7V1-F1
#
_cell.length_a   1.000
_cell.length_b   1.000
_cell.length_c   1.000
_cell.angle_alpha   90.00
_cell.angle_beta   90.00
_cell.angle_gamma   90.00
#
_symmetry.space_group_name_H-M   'P 1'
#
loop_
_entity.id
_entity.type
_entity.pdbx_description
1 polymer ?
#
loop_
_entity_poly.entity_id
_entity_poly.type
_entity_poly.pdbx_seq_one_letter_code
_entity_poly.pdbx_strand_id
1 'polypeptide(L)'
;MDLFLYRNKILLAYRDSRKLYLVTREEYKQIELDIDKTFKYLQRDQSQQRHSKGVGLKDEELEYLASQMIEMPPRAVKYARMLIDLEFRQNTIAINAQNYQDKLNQISLDIKAAKKYNHSDADLSFLAAFSKETCPQFQRQIQADLGYFKHGSGLLEQATEAIRAIVAIEEAYRDAKLEVTIQAVGFGLGAAGVVASSAPYFIKQDAPSQKFYWPLIKVEIHPFVLVLLISIGAGVAVWGLVLLLANFKNILAKFKRGS
;
A
#
# COMPACT_ATOMS: atom_id res chain seq x y z
N MET A 1 39.86 10.22 16.97
CA MET A 1 38.98 11.10 16.18
C MET A 1 37.80 10.33 15.57
N ASP A 2 38.03 9.17 14.96
CA ASP A 2 37.00 8.47 14.16
C ASP A 2 35.75 8.00 14.92
N LEU A 3 35.88 7.60 16.19
CA LEU A 3 34.75 7.12 17.00
C LEU A 3 33.61 8.17 17.08
N PHE A 4 33.96 9.41 17.41
CA PHE A 4 32.99 10.50 17.50
C PHE A 4 32.50 10.98 16.13
N LEU A 5 33.31 10.83 15.08
CA LEU A 5 32.88 11.10 13.71
C LEU A 5 31.74 10.16 13.30
N TYR A 6 31.86 8.85 13.54
CA TYR A 6 30.80 7.89 13.25
C TYR A 6 29.54 8.17 14.08
N ARG A 7 29.71 8.48 15.37
CA ARG A 7 28.60 8.90 16.23
C ARG A 7 27.86 10.11 15.68
N ASN A 8 28.58 11.14 15.22
CA ASN A 8 27.96 12.34 14.66
C ASN A 8 27.20 12.03 13.36
N LYS A 9 27.77 11.22 12.45
CA LYS A 9 27.09 10.78 11.22
C LYS A 9 25.77 10.05 11.53
N ILE A 10 25.75 9.20 12.55
CA ILE A 10 24.53 8.50 13.00
C ILE A 10 23.49 9.50 13.52
N LEU A 11 23.89 10.42 14.40
CA LEU A 11 22.98 11.42 14.98
C LEU A 11 22.39 12.34 13.91
N LEU A 12 23.21 12.78 12.95
CA LEU A 12 22.76 13.59 11.82
C LEU A 12 21.79 12.81 10.93
N ALA A 13 22.13 11.57 10.55
CA ALA A 13 21.26 10.74 9.73
C ALA A 13 19.90 10.49 10.40
N TYR A 14 19.89 10.23 11.70
CA TYR A 14 18.66 10.07 12.46
C TYR A 14 17.85 11.37 12.55
N ARG A 15 18.49 12.50 12.88
CA ARG A 15 17.80 13.79 12.91
C ARG A 15 17.17 14.13 11.56
N ASP A 16 17.88 13.89 10.47
CA ASP A 16 17.39 14.16 9.13
C ASP A 16 16.27 13.19 8.73
N SER A 17 16.31 11.93 9.18
CA SER A 17 15.18 11.00 9.00
C SER A 17 13.92 11.47 9.73
N ARG A 18 14.05 12.11 10.90
CA ARG A 18 12.89 12.67 11.61
C ARG A 18 12.27 13.85 10.88
N LYS A 19 13.09 14.70 10.25
CA LYS A 19 12.60 15.79 9.39
C LYS A 19 11.88 15.23 8.16
N LEU A 20 12.49 14.23 7.52
CA LEU A 20 11.93 13.60 6.34
C LEU A 20 10.59 12.91 6.66
N TYR A 21 10.49 12.22 7.80
CA TYR A 21 9.23 11.64 8.28
C TYR A 21 8.08 12.65 8.29
N LEU A 22 8.29 13.88 8.77
CA LEU A 22 7.25 14.90 8.84
C LEU A 22 6.76 15.31 7.44
N VAL A 23 7.70 15.48 6.50
CA VAL A 23 7.39 15.84 5.11
C VAL A 23 6.69 14.68 4.40
N THR A 24 7.18 13.44 4.56
CA THR A 24 6.57 12.24 3.97
C THR A 24 5.17 12.00 4.52
N ARG A 25 4.94 12.24 5.82
CA ARG A 25 3.62 12.12 6.44
C ARG A 25 2.63 13.13 5.87
N GLU A 26 3.04 14.37 5.68
CA GLU A 26 2.15 15.37 5.08
C GLU A 26 1.83 15.00 3.63
N GLU A 27 2.83 14.60 2.83
CA GLU A 27 2.60 14.13 1.45
C GLU A 27 1.65 12.92 1.41
N TYR A 28 1.84 11.95 2.31
CA TYR A 28 0.95 10.78 2.44
C TYR A 28 -0.50 11.20 2.72
N LYS A 29 -0.72 12.11 3.68
CA LYS A 29 -2.06 12.62 3.99
C LYS A 29 -2.69 13.32 2.79
N GLN A 30 -1.92 14.11 2.05
CA GLN A 30 -2.42 14.76 0.84
C GLN A 30 -2.76 13.73 -0.24
N ILE A 31 -1.98 12.65 -0.40
CA ILE A 31 -2.29 11.55 -1.32
C ILE A 31 -3.63 10.91 -0.96
N GLU A 32 -3.87 10.60 0.32
CA GLU A 32 -5.17 10.06 0.77
C GLU A 32 -6.33 11.00 0.40
N LEU A 33 -6.20 12.29 0.72
CA LEU A 33 -7.23 13.29 0.43
C LEU A 33 -7.53 13.41 -1.08
N ASP A 34 -6.49 13.42 -1.91
CA ASP A 34 -6.65 13.57 -3.35
C ASP A 34 -7.25 12.32 -4.00
N ILE A 35 -6.93 11.13 -3.47
CA ILE A 35 -7.55 9.87 -3.88
C ILE A 35 -9.03 9.86 -3.48
N ASP A 36 -9.36 10.20 -2.24
CA ASP A 36 -10.75 10.29 -1.77
C ASP A 36 -11.57 11.28 -2.61
N LYS A 37 -11.00 12.45 -2.91
CA LYS A 37 -11.62 13.45 -3.76
C LYS A 37 -11.84 12.92 -5.18
N THR A 38 -10.87 12.20 -5.73
CA THR A 38 -10.92 11.68 -7.10
C THR A 38 -12.00 10.63 -7.27
N PHE A 39 -12.19 9.76 -6.28
CA PHE A 39 -13.18 8.69 -6.36
C PHE A 39 -14.53 9.02 -5.74
N LYS A 40 -14.71 10.25 -5.21
CA LYS A 40 -15.98 10.72 -4.64
C LYS A 40 -17.19 10.53 -5.59
N TYR A 41 -16.98 10.67 -6.89
CA TYR A 41 -18.06 10.56 -7.89
C TYR A 41 -18.51 9.12 -8.17
N LEU A 42 -17.65 8.13 -7.88
CA LEU A 42 -18.00 6.71 -7.98
C LEU A 42 -18.85 6.21 -6.82
N GLN A 43 -18.94 7.00 -5.74
CA GLN A 43 -19.78 6.71 -4.57
C GLN A 43 -21.22 7.22 -4.74
N ARG A 44 -21.64 7.64 -5.93
CA ARG A 44 -23.04 8.01 -6.18
C ARG A 44 -23.94 6.80 -5.92
N ASP A 45 -24.96 7.05 -5.11
CA ASP A 45 -25.91 6.05 -4.67
C ASP A 45 -26.53 5.31 -5.88
N GLN A 46 -26.50 3.98 -5.86
CA GLN A 46 -27.00 3.11 -6.94
C GLN A 46 -28.49 3.36 -7.27
N SER A 47 -29.20 4.08 -6.40
CA SER A 47 -30.58 4.53 -6.58
C SER A 47 -30.75 5.48 -7.77
N GLN A 48 -29.75 6.30 -8.13
CA GLN A 48 -29.83 7.22 -9.28
C GLN A 48 -29.41 6.58 -10.62
N GLN A 49 -28.54 5.57 -10.60
CA GLN A 49 -28.10 4.88 -11.83
C GLN A 49 -29.17 3.98 -12.46
N ARG A 50 -30.19 3.55 -11.69
CA ARG A 50 -31.26 2.68 -12.20
C ARG A 50 -32.20 3.35 -13.21
N HIS A 51 -32.19 4.68 -13.33
CA HIS A 51 -33.10 5.41 -14.21
C HIS A 51 -32.48 5.94 -15.50
N SER A 52 -31.16 5.87 -15.67
CA SER A 52 -30.48 6.40 -16.85
C SER A 52 -29.62 5.32 -17.49
N LYS A 53 -30.22 4.50 -18.35
CA LYS A 53 -29.43 3.76 -19.35
C LYS A 53 -28.67 4.80 -20.19
N GLY A 54 -27.37 4.95 -19.94
CA GLY A 54 -26.44 5.69 -20.81
C GLY A 54 -25.98 7.07 -20.36
N VAL A 55 -26.08 7.43 -19.09
CA VAL A 55 -25.39 8.63 -18.58
C VAL A 55 -24.09 8.16 -17.94
N GLY A 56 -23.01 8.14 -18.73
CA GLY A 56 -21.64 7.96 -18.25
C GLY A 56 -21.19 9.12 -17.34
N LEU A 57 -19.90 9.20 -17.04
CA LEU A 57 -19.34 10.35 -16.34
C LEU A 57 -19.66 11.65 -17.08
N LYS A 58 -19.92 12.74 -16.34
CA LYS A 58 -20.04 14.07 -16.96
C LYS A 58 -18.71 14.50 -17.58
N ASP A 59 -18.75 15.39 -18.56
CA ASP A 59 -17.55 15.88 -19.25
C ASP A 59 -16.53 16.46 -18.25
N GLU A 60 -17.00 17.22 -17.25
CA GLU A 60 -16.11 17.80 -16.25
C GLU A 60 -15.48 16.74 -15.32
N GLU A 61 -16.17 15.62 -15.12
CA GLU A 61 -15.68 14.50 -14.29
C GLU A 61 -14.64 13.67 -15.03
N LEU A 62 -14.88 13.44 -16.33
CA LEU A 62 -13.93 12.78 -17.22
C LEU A 62 -12.67 13.63 -17.41
N GLU A 63 -12.82 14.94 -17.63
CA GLU A 63 -11.69 15.87 -17.76
C GLU A 63 -10.88 15.94 -16.46
N TYR A 64 -11.55 15.96 -15.30
CA TYR A 64 -10.87 15.87 -14.01
C TYR A 64 -10.08 14.56 -13.88
N LEU A 65 -10.67 13.40 -14.17
CA LEU A 65 -9.96 12.12 -14.12
C LEU A 65 -8.78 12.07 -15.10
N ALA A 66 -8.95 12.61 -16.31
CA ALA A 66 -7.87 12.73 -17.29
C ALA A 66 -6.73 13.62 -16.79
N SER A 67 -7.02 14.73 -16.11
CA SER A 67 -6.00 15.56 -15.46
C SER A 67 -5.22 14.78 -14.39
N GLN A 68 -5.90 13.95 -13.60
CA GLN A 68 -5.25 13.15 -12.56
C GLN A 68 -4.33 12.06 -13.14
N MET A 69 -4.62 11.53 -14.34
CA MET A 69 -3.69 10.63 -15.03
C MET A 69 -2.34 11.28 -15.34
N ILE A 70 -2.31 12.60 -15.47
CA ILE A 70 -1.10 13.38 -15.74
C ILE A 70 -0.40 13.78 -14.43
N GLU A 71 -1.16 14.13 -13.40
CA GLU A 71 -0.63 14.66 -12.13
C GLU A 71 -0.13 13.58 -11.16
N MET A 72 -0.78 12.42 -11.10
CA MET A 72 -0.46 11.37 -10.13
C MET A 72 0.87 10.65 -10.37
N PRO A 73 1.28 10.33 -11.62
CA PRO A 73 2.56 9.63 -11.84
C PRO A 73 3.79 10.42 -11.35
N PRO A 74 3.96 11.73 -11.65
CA PRO A 74 5.06 12.52 -11.10
C PRO A 74 5.06 12.56 -9.56
N ARG A 75 3.88 12.61 -8.94
CA ARG A 75 3.74 12.55 -7.49
C ARG A 75 4.14 11.19 -6.91
N ALA A 76 3.82 10.11 -7.60
CA ALA A 76 4.25 8.75 -7.22
C ALA A 76 5.77 8.63 -7.21
N VAL A 77 6.42 9.15 -8.25
CA VAL A 77 7.88 9.17 -8.32
C VAL A 77 8.46 10.02 -7.19
N LYS A 78 7.89 11.20 -6.91
CA LYS A 78 8.31 12.07 -5.79
C LYS A 78 8.16 11.35 -4.45
N TYR A 79 7.03 10.72 -4.19
CA TYR A 79 6.76 9.99 -2.96
C TYR A 79 7.72 8.79 -2.79
N ALA A 80 7.94 8.01 -3.85
CA ALA A 80 8.90 6.90 -3.84
C ALA A 80 10.32 7.38 -3.50
N ARG A 81 10.76 8.53 -4.03
CA ARG A 81 12.06 9.12 -3.68
C ARG A 81 12.16 9.49 -2.20
N MET A 82 11.09 10.00 -1.59
CA MET A 82 11.09 10.27 -0.14
C MET A 82 11.29 8.98 0.69
N LEU A 83 10.72 7.86 0.26
CA LEU A 83 10.91 6.57 0.94
C LEU A 83 12.35 6.06 0.78
N ILE A 84 12.91 6.19 -0.43
CA ILE A 84 14.31 5.85 -0.70
C ILE A 84 15.24 6.71 0.18
N ASP A 85 14.95 8.00 0.35
CA ASP A 85 15.75 8.87 1.20
C ASP A 85 15.69 8.45 2.68
N LEU A 86 14.52 8.00 3.19
CA LEU A 86 14.39 7.45 4.54
C LEU A 86 15.23 6.17 4.70
N GLU A 87 15.16 5.26 3.72
CA GLU A 87 15.95 4.03 3.69
C GLU A 87 17.46 4.32 3.64
N PHE A 88 17.88 5.34 2.87
CA PHE A 88 19.27 5.78 2.84
C PHE A 88 19.75 6.26 4.23
N ARG A 89 18.92 6.97 4.99
CA ARG A 89 19.27 7.38 6.37
C ARG A 89 19.37 6.17 7.30
N GLN A 90 18.48 5.19 7.17
CA GLN A 90 18.55 3.93 7.91
C GLN A 90 19.87 3.20 7.64
N ASN A 91 20.25 3.06 6.36
CA ASN A 91 21.49 2.42 5.94
C ASN A 91 22.73 3.19 6.44
N THR A 92 22.67 4.52 6.41
CA THR A 92 23.74 5.36 6.96
C THR A 92 23.96 5.08 8.45
N ILE A 93 22.88 4.92 9.22
CA ILE A 93 22.96 4.56 10.65
C ILE A 93 23.57 3.17 10.81
N ALA A 94 23.11 2.18 10.05
CA ALA A 94 23.60 0.80 10.14
C ALA A 94 25.11 0.71 9.88
N ILE A 95 25.58 1.29 8.77
CA ILE A 95 27.00 1.29 8.38
C ILE A 95 27.86 1.98 9.44
N ASN A 96 27.45 3.18 9.88
CA ASN A 96 28.26 3.92 10.85
C ASN A 96 28.17 3.31 12.26
N ALA A 97 27.10 2.60 12.61
CA ALA A 97 27.00 1.87 13.87
C ALA A 97 28.00 0.71 13.91
N GLN A 98 28.15 -0.01 12.79
CA GLN A 98 29.18 -1.03 12.65
C GLN A 98 30.59 -0.41 12.77
N ASN A 99 30.88 0.64 12.00
CA ASN A 99 32.18 1.33 12.07
C ASN A 99 32.48 1.88 13.48
N TYR A 100 31.47 2.38 14.19
CA TYR A 100 31.59 2.82 15.57
C TYR A 100 31.97 1.65 16.49
N GLN A 101 31.27 0.53 16.37
CA GLN A 101 31.52 -0.66 17.19
C GLN A 101 32.92 -1.23 16.94
N ASP A 102 33.35 -1.31 15.67
CA ASP A 102 34.68 -1.78 15.30
C ASP A 102 35.77 -0.87 15.87
N LYS A 103 35.58 0.45 15.77
CA LYS A 103 36.52 1.41 16.36
C LYS A 103 36.56 1.32 17.88
N LEU A 104 35.42 1.09 18.52
CA LEU A 104 35.35 0.92 19.97
C LEU A 104 36.08 -0.37 20.42
N ASN A 105 35.93 -1.46 19.67
CA ASN A 105 36.63 -2.72 19.92
C ASN A 105 38.16 -2.53 19.79
N GLN A 106 38.61 -1.80 18.77
CA GLN A 106 40.02 -1.45 18.61
C GLN A 106 40.56 -0.68 19.82
N ILE A 107 39.85 0.37 20.25
CA ILE A 107 40.24 1.16 21.44
C ILE A 107 40.31 0.26 22.68
N SER A 108 39.36 -0.66 22.86
CA SER A 108 39.39 -1.60 23.99
C SER A 108 40.62 -2.50 23.97
N LEU A 109 41.01 -3.01 22.79
CA LEU A 109 42.22 -3.83 22.63
C LEU A 109 43.50 -3.02 22.91
N ASP A 110 43.59 -1.80 22.39
CA ASP A 110 44.76 -0.92 22.58
C ASP A 110 44.97 -0.59 24.07
N ILE A 111 43.88 -0.30 24.81
CA ILE A 111 43.94 -0.03 26.25
C ILE A 111 44.44 -1.27 27.02
N LYS A 112 43.91 -2.46 26.69
CA LYS A 112 44.32 -3.72 27.32
C LYS A 112 45.80 -4.04 27.03
N ALA A 113 46.25 -3.80 25.80
CA ALA A 113 47.63 -4.05 25.38
C ALA A 113 48.62 -3.10 26.04
N ALA A 114 48.23 -1.84 26.27
CA ALA A 114 49.11 -0.83 26.85
C ALA A 114 49.51 -1.11 28.31
N LYS A 115 48.80 -2.00 29.04
CA LYS A 115 49.03 -2.35 30.45
C LYS A 115 49.17 -1.14 31.41
N LYS A 116 48.72 0.03 30.96
CA LYS A 116 48.90 1.33 31.63
C LYS A 116 47.78 1.62 32.63
N TYR A 117 46.64 0.96 32.47
CA TYR A 117 45.42 1.18 33.24
C TYR A 117 44.94 -0.14 33.84
N ASN A 118 44.35 -0.09 35.03
CA ASN A 118 43.73 -1.28 35.63
C ASN A 118 42.48 -1.68 34.83
N HIS A 119 42.06 -2.94 34.95
CA HIS A 119 40.87 -3.44 34.22
C HIS A 119 39.59 -2.65 34.52
N SER A 120 39.46 -2.06 35.72
CA SER A 120 38.34 -1.20 36.11
C SER A 120 38.34 0.17 35.40
N ASP A 121 39.51 0.67 35.00
CA ASP A 121 39.67 1.99 34.38
C ASP A 121 39.42 1.94 32.86
N ALA A 122 39.22 0.73 32.31
CA ALA A 122 38.99 0.45 30.90
C ALA A 122 37.52 0.13 30.57
N ASP A 123 36.58 0.46 31.47
CA ASP A 123 35.15 0.25 31.21
C ASP A 123 34.64 1.22 30.13
N LEU A 124 34.37 0.69 28.94
CA LEU A 124 33.82 1.41 27.80
C LEU A 124 32.32 1.11 27.59
N SER A 125 31.64 0.54 28.59
CA SER A 125 30.23 0.12 28.46
C SER A 125 29.30 1.28 28.09
N PHE A 126 29.54 2.48 28.64
CA PHE A 126 28.78 3.68 28.27
C PHE A 126 28.91 4.02 26.77
N LEU A 127 30.09 3.85 26.18
CA LEU A 127 30.29 4.06 24.75
C LEU A 127 29.62 2.93 23.95
N ALA A 128 29.73 1.69 24.42
CA ALA A 128 29.12 0.53 23.78
C ALA A 128 27.58 0.59 23.76
N ALA A 129 26.96 1.20 24.78
CA ALA A 129 25.51 1.39 24.85
C ALA A 129 24.97 2.15 23.62
N PHE A 130 25.73 3.09 23.07
CA PHE A 130 25.31 3.84 21.89
C PHE A 130 25.10 2.92 20.66
N SER A 131 26.08 2.09 20.32
CA SER A 131 25.95 1.15 19.19
C SER A 131 25.01 -0.01 19.47
N LYS A 132 24.93 -0.50 20.71
CA LYS A 132 24.13 -1.68 21.09
C LYS A 132 22.66 -1.38 21.36
N GLU A 133 22.33 -0.17 21.79
CA GLU A 133 20.98 0.18 22.22
C GLU A 133 20.40 1.32 21.37
N THR A 134 21.12 2.44 21.27
CA THR A 134 20.63 3.64 20.59
C THR A 134 20.52 3.44 19.07
N CYS A 135 21.57 2.92 18.42
CA CYS A 135 21.57 2.72 16.98
C CYS A 135 20.47 1.74 16.51
N PRO A 136 20.23 0.59 17.16
CA PRO A 136 19.12 -0.29 16.84
C PRO A 136 17.75 0.37 17.05
N GLN A 137 17.59 1.20 18.09
CA GLN A 137 16.34 1.94 18.30
C GLN A 137 16.06 2.90 17.14
N PHE A 138 17.06 3.67 16.70
CA PHE A 138 16.91 4.57 15.56
C PHE A 138 16.55 3.82 14.27
N GLN A 139 17.21 2.70 14.01
CA GLN A 139 16.92 1.87 12.84
C GLN A 139 15.51 1.27 12.89
N ARG A 140 15.07 0.76 14.04
CA ARG A 140 13.71 0.22 14.23
C ARG A 140 12.65 1.28 14.01
N GLN A 141 12.90 2.52 14.46
CA GLN A 141 11.94 3.60 14.26
C GLN A 141 11.81 3.97 12.77
N ILE A 142 12.93 4.11 12.06
CA ILE A 142 12.88 4.38 10.60
C ILE A 142 12.23 3.20 9.85
N GLN A 143 12.49 1.97 10.26
CA GLN A 143 11.85 0.78 9.68
C GLN A 143 10.32 0.81 9.86
N ALA A 144 9.84 1.19 11.03
CA ALA A 144 8.41 1.31 11.31
C ALA A 144 7.78 2.41 10.45
N ASP A 145 8.45 3.56 10.32
CA ASP A 145 7.99 4.65 9.45
C ASP A 145 7.91 4.22 7.98
N LEU A 146 8.94 3.53 7.47
CA LEU A 146 8.96 2.95 6.12
C LEU A 146 7.83 1.94 5.92
N GLY A 147 7.58 1.08 6.92
CA GLY A 147 6.49 0.11 6.88
C GLY A 147 5.13 0.80 6.75
N TYR A 148 4.89 1.84 7.54
CA TYR A 148 3.69 2.65 7.46
C TYR A 148 3.53 3.32 6.09
N PHE A 149 4.58 3.98 5.58
CA PHE A 149 4.50 4.75 4.34
C PHE A 149 4.44 3.90 3.06
N LYS A 150 4.94 2.65 3.08
CA LYS A 150 4.85 1.75 1.92
C LYS A 150 3.40 1.50 1.47
N HIS A 151 2.44 1.56 2.38
CA HIS A 151 1.02 1.45 2.03
C HIS A 151 0.56 2.58 1.09
N GLY A 152 1.10 3.79 1.24
CA GLY A 152 0.76 4.93 0.36
C GLY A 152 1.21 4.75 -1.09
N SER A 153 2.35 4.08 -1.31
CA SER A 153 2.80 3.78 -2.67
C SER A 153 1.85 2.82 -3.37
N GLY A 154 1.39 1.77 -2.66
CA GLY A 154 0.41 0.83 -3.21
C GLY A 154 -0.94 1.49 -3.49
N LEU A 155 -1.39 2.38 -2.60
CA LEU A 155 -2.64 3.12 -2.79
C LEU A 155 -2.58 4.01 -4.05
N LEU A 156 -1.46 4.70 -4.26
CA LEU A 156 -1.27 5.59 -5.40
C LEU A 156 -1.18 4.85 -6.74
N GLU A 157 -0.54 3.68 -6.75
CA GLU A 157 -0.52 2.77 -7.90
C GLU A 157 -1.93 2.29 -8.23
N GLN A 158 -2.65 1.76 -7.23
CA GLN A 158 -4.04 1.31 -7.40
C GLN A 158 -4.96 2.42 -7.90
N ALA A 159 -4.81 3.63 -7.38
CA ALA A 159 -5.59 4.78 -7.80
C ALA A 159 -5.29 5.18 -9.25
N THR A 160 -4.01 5.25 -9.64
CA THR A 160 -3.60 5.58 -11.02
C THR A 160 -4.18 4.56 -12.01
N GLU A 161 -4.09 3.29 -11.66
CA GLU A 161 -4.61 2.18 -12.45
C GLU A 161 -6.14 2.19 -12.58
N ALA A 162 -6.85 2.47 -11.48
CA ALA A 162 -8.31 2.63 -11.51
C ALA A 162 -8.73 3.81 -12.40
N ILE A 163 -8.05 4.95 -12.31
CA ILE A 163 -8.35 6.13 -13.14
C ILE A 163 -8.17 5.81 -14.63
N ARG A 164 -7.05 5.20 -15.01
CA ARG A 164 -6.80 4.80 -16.41
C ARG A 164 -7.90 3.89 -16.95
N ALA A 165 -8.31 2.91 -16.14
CA ALA A 165 -9.36 1.99 -16.53
C ALA A 165 -10.72 2.70 -16.70
N ILE A 166 -11.07 3.61 -15.79
CA ILE A 166 -12.33 4.38 -15.87
C ILE A 166 -12.34 5.27 -17.11
N VAL A 167 -11.27 6.03 -17.35
CA VAL A 167 -11.16 6.91 -18.52
C VAL A 167 -11.28 6.11 -19.82
N ALA A 168 -10.59 4.97 -19.92
CA ALA A 168 -10.66 4.11 -21.11
C ALA A 168 -12.07 3.55 -21.37
N ILE A 169 -12.81 3.19 -20.31
CA ILE A 169 -14.20 2.74 -20.42
C ILE A 169 -15.10 3.88 -20.92
N GLU A 170 -14.95 5.07 -20.35
CA GLU A 170 -15.78 6.22 -20.67
C GLU A 170 -15.52 6.74 -22.09
N GLU A 171 -14.25 6.83 -22.51
CA GLU A 171 -13.88 7.18 -23.88
C GLU A 171 -14.44 6.17 -24.89
N ALA A 172 -14.30 4.87 -24.64
CA ALA A 172 -14.82 3.85 -25.53
C ALA A 172 -16.36 3.85 -25.61
N TYR A 173 -17.04 4.19 -24.52
CA TYR A 173 -18.50 4.36 -24.50
C TYR A 173 -18.93 5.54 -25.38
N ARG A 174 -18.23 6.68 -25.26
CA ARG A 174 -18.51 7.91 -26.02
C ARG A 174 -18.19 7.76 -27.51
N ASP A 175 -17.09 7.08 -27.84
CA ASP A 175 -16.65 6.82 -29.21
C ASP A 175 -17.41 5.65 -29.87
N ALA A 176 -18.37 5.04 -29.17
CA ALA A 176 -19.08 3.82 -29.58
C ALA A 176 -18.12 2.68 -30.02
N LYS A 177 -16.90 2.66 -29.47
CA LYS A 177 -15.89 1.65 -29.78
C LYS A 177 -16.21 0.39 -28.98
N LEU A 178 -16.75 -0.63 -29.66
CA LEU A 178 -17.20 -1.88 -29.04
C LEU A 178 -16.06 -2.73 -28.42
N GLU A 179 -14.80 -2.31 -28.57
CA GLU A 179 -13.60 -3.04 -28.17
C GLU A 179 -13.13 -2.67 -26.74
N VAL A 180 -14.07 -2.55 -25.80
CA VAL A 180 -13.72 -2.47 -24.37
C VAL A 180 -13.35 -3.86 -23.89
N THR A 181 -12.08 -4.05 -23.51
CA THR A 181 -11.63 -5.35 -23.04
C THR A 181 -12.21 -5.65 -21.65
N ILE A 182 -12.74 -6.86 -21.43
CA ILE A 182 -13.29 -7.32 -20.13
C ILE A 182 -12.29 -7.09 -18.99
N GLN A 183 -11.00 -7.20 -19.25
CA GLN A 183 -9.93 -6.91 -18.30
C GLN A 183 -9.92 -5.45 -17.84
N ALA A 184 -10.14 -4.48 -18.73
CA ALA A 184 -10.20 -3.06 -18.39
C ALA A 184 -11.44 -2.76 -17.52
N VAL A 185 -12.59 -3.32 -17.88
CA VAL A 185 -13.83 -3.20 -17.08
C VAL A 185 -13.67 -3.84 -15.71
N GLY A 186 -13.17 -5.07 -15.66
CA GLY A 186 -13.00 -5.82 -14.41
C GLY A 186 -11.99 -5.17 -13.48
N PHE A 187 -10.88 -4.67 -14.02
CA PHE A 187 -9.85 -4.00 -13.24
C PHE A 187 -10.28 -2.60 -12.79
N GLY A 188 -10.93 -1.83 -13.67
CA GLY A 188 -11.45 -0.50 -13.31
C GLY A 188 -12.50 -0.55 -12.21
N LEU A 189 -13.50 -1.44 -12.34
CA LEU A 189 -14.52 -1.61 -11.32
C LEU A 189 -13.97 -2.24 -10.03
N GLY A 190 -13.04 -3.20 -10.14
CA GLY A 190 -12.42 -3.85 -9.00
C GLY A 190 -11.52 -2.91 -8.19
N ALA A 191 -10.60 -2.21 -8.85
CA ALA A 191 -9.68 -1.27 -8.21
C ALA A 191 -10.43 -0.05 -7.66
N ALA A 192 -11.39 0.51 -8.41
CA ALA A 192 -12.25 1.58 -7.91
C ALA A 192 -13.06 1.14 -6.68
N GLY A 193 -13.57 -0.10 -6.66
CA GLY A 193 -14.27 -0.66 -5.51
C GLY A 193 -13.38 -0.81 -4.28
N VAL A 194 -12.13 -1.24 -4.44
CA VAL A 194 -11.15 -1.34 -3.35
C VAL A 194 -10.79 0.04 -2.78
N VAL A 195 -10.55 1.03 -3.64
CA VAL A 195 -10.24 2.40 -3.21
C VAL A 195 -11.45 3.05 -2.53
N ALA A 196 -12.64 2.95 -3.13
CA ALA A 196 -13.85 3.53 -2.56
C ALA A 196 -14.28 2.86 -1.24
N SER A 197 -14.08 1.54 -1.10
CA SER A 197 -14.42 0.81 0.13
C SER A 197 -13.39 0.98 1.24
N SER A 198 -12.17 1.41 0.94
CA SER A 198 -11.13 1.66 1.95
C SER A 198 -11.14 3.10 2.47
N ALA A 199 -11.67 4.06 1.71
CA ALA A 199 -11.84 5.46 2.15
C ALA A 199 -12.52 5.63 3.53
N PRO A 200 -13.59 4.88 3.90
CA PRO A 200 -14.23 5.00 5.21
C PRO A 200 -13.45 4.35 6.36
N TYR A 201 -12.51 3.42 6.09
CA TYR A 201 -11.75 2.73 7.14
C TYR A 201 -10.55 3.55 7.65
N PHE A 202 -10.19 4.64 6.97
CA PHE A 202 -9.09 5.54 7.36
C PHE A 202 -9.54 6.87 7.99
N ILE A 203 -10.83 7.18 7.90
CA ILE A 203 -11.51 8.18 8.75
C ILE A 203 -12.05 7.42 9.95
N LYS A 204 -11.72 7.85 11.19
CA LYS A 204 -12.42 7.32 12.37
C LYS A 204 -13.91 7.59 12.21
N GLN A 205 -14.63 6.57 11.80
CA GLN A 205 -16.07 6.51 11.85
C GLN A 205 -16.39 5.54 12.98
N ASP A 206 -16.88 6.06 14.09
CA ASP A 206 -17.48 5.25 15.14
C ASP A 206 -18.68 4.53 14.52
N ALA A 207 -18.47 3.30 14.06
CA ALA A 207 -19.51 2.50 13.44
C ALA A 207 -20.39 1.86 14.53
N PRO A 208 -21.72 2.04 14.51
CA PRO A 208 -22.60 1.30 15.40
C PRO A 208 -22.54 -0.18 14.99
N SER A 209 -22.26 -1.04 15.98
CA SER A 209 -22.17 -2.49 15.80
C SER A 209 -23.49 -3.08 15.32
N GLN A 210 -23.66 -3.28 14.01
CA GLN A 210 -24.74 -4.12 13.49
C GLN A 210 -24.20 -5.55 13.29
N LYS A 211 -24.51 -6.40 14.27
CA LYS A 211 -24.26 -7.84 14.24
C LYS A 211 -25.42 -8.53 13.52
N PHE A 212 -25.13 -9.31 12.48
CA PHE A 212 -26.11 -10.08 11.74
C PHE A 212 -26.18 -11.52 12.28
N TYR A 213 -27.37 -11.96 12.69
CA TYR A 213 -27.63 -13.32 13.18
C TYR A 213 -28.28 -14.17 12.09
N TRP A 214 -27.67 -15.31 11.74
CA TRP A 214 -28.29 -16.31 10.86
C TRP A 214 -29.27 -17.18 11.66
N PRO A 215 -30.52 -17.37 11.21
CA PRO A 215 -31.58 -17.97 12.04
C PRO A 215 -31.45 -19.49 12.27
N LEU A 216 -30.49 -20.18 11.65
CA LEU A 216 -30.43 -21.65 11.65
C LEU A 216 -29.18 -22.28 12.27
N ILE A 217 -28.12 -21.53 12.55
CA ILE A 217 -26.91 -22.06 13.20
C ILE A 217 -26.37 -21.01 14.17
N LYS A 218 -26.29 -21.37 15.47
CA LYS A 218 -25.71 -20.51 16.51
C LYS A 218 -24.17 -20.52 16.44
N VAL A 219 -23.62 -20.05 15.32
CA VAL A 219 -22.18 -19.84 15.16
C VAL A 219 -21.96 -18.42 14.64
N GLU A 220 -21.13 -17.67 15.34
CA GLU A 220 -20.74 -16.31 14.94
C GLU A 220 -19.74 -16.41 13.78
N ILE A 221 -20.15 -15.98 12.58
CA ILE A 221 -19.30 -15.97 11.40
C ILE A 221 -18.84 -14.52 11.17
N HIS A 222 -17.52 -14.31 11.19
CA HIS A 222 -16.92 -12.99 10.93
C HIS A 222 -17.27 -12.53 9.49
N PRO A 223 -17.61 -11.24 9.25
CA PRO A 223 -18.06 -10.75 7.94
C PRO A 223 -17.12 -11.08 6.78
N PHE A 224 -15.82 -11.08 7.04
CA PHE A 224 -14.78 -11.50 6.10
C PHE A 224 -14.96 -12.94 5.60
N VAL A 225 -15.31 -13.88 6.50
CA VAL A 225 -15.51 -15.30 6.17
C VAL A 225 -16.77 -15.48 5.33
N LEU A 226 -17.82 -14.70 5.59
CA LEU A 226 -19.04 -14.72 4.79
C LEU A 226 -18.75 -14.30 3.33
N VAL A 227 -18.03 -13.19 3.15
CA VAL A 227 -17.67 -12.68 1.82
C VAL A 227 -16.73 -13.66 1.09
N LEU A 228 -15.79 -14.28 1.81
CA LEU A 228 -14.90 -15.30 1.25
C LEU A 228 -15.69 -16.53 0.77
N LEU A 229 -16.66 -17.01 1.56
CA LEU A 229 -17.49 -18.17 1.21
C LEU A 229 -18.43 -17.87 0.03
N ILE A 230 -19.00 -16.67 -0.04
CA ILE A 230 -19.83 -16.24 -1.17
C ILE A 230 -18.98 -16.16 -2.45
N SER A 231 -17.75 -15.63 -2.35
CA SER A 231 -16.82 -15.53 -3.48
C SER A 231 -16.41 -16.91 -4.02
N ILE A 232 -16.06 -17.85 -3.12
CA ILE A 232 -15.73 -19.23 -3.50
C ILE A 232 -16.96 -19.93 -4.10
N GLY A 233 -18.14 -19.75 -3.51
CA GLY A 233 -19.39 -20.32 -4.01
C GLY A 233 -19.77 -19.82 -5.40
N ALA A 234 -19.61 -18.52 -5.66
CA ALA A 234 -19.86 -17.93 -6.97
C ALA A 234 -18.89 -18.47 -8.03
N GLY A 235 -17.60 -18.63 -7.69
CA GLY A 235 -16.61 -19.23 -8.58
C GLY A 235 -16.95 -20.68 -8.97
N VAL A 236 -17.37 -21.49 -7.99
CA VAL A 236 -17.78 -22.89 -8.24
C VAL A 236 -19.06 -22.95 -9.07
N ALA A 237 -20.02 -22.06 -8.84
CA ALA A 237 -21.26 -21.99 -9.62
C ALA A 237 -20.99 -21.63 -11.09
N VAL A 238 -20.13 -20.63 -11.34
CA VAL A 238 -19.75 -20.22 -12.70
C VAL A 238 -18.99 -21.34 -13.41
N TRP A 239 -18.04 -22.00 -12.73
CA TRP A 239 -17.31 -23.13 -13.29
C TRP A 239 -18.23 -24.32 -13.64
N GLY A 240 -19.18 -24.65 -12.75
CA GLY A 240 -20.19 -25.67 -13.00
C GLY A 240 -21.09 -25.34 -14.20
N LEU A 241 -21.47 -24.07 -14.36
CA LEU A 241 -22.29 -23.61 -15.49
C LEU A 241 -21.55 -23.69 -16.83
N VAL A 242 -20.25 -23.37 -16.83
CA VAL A 242 -19.37 -23.54 -18.00
C VAL A 242 -19.22 -25.01 -18.38
N LEU A 243 -19.03 -25.91 -17.41
CA LEU A 243 -18.95 -27.36 -17.68
C LEU A 243 -20.28 -27.94 -18.18
N LEU A 244 -21.41 -27.49 -17.65
CA LEU A 244 -22.74 -27.87 -18.13
C LEU A 244 -22.95 -27.42 -19.58
N LEU A 245 -22.61 -26.18 -19.92
CA LEU A 245 -22.71 -25.66 -21.30
C LEU A 245 -21.76 -26.39 -22.27
N ALA A 246 -20.55 -26.73 -21.83
CA ALA A 246 -19.60 -27.52 -22.62
C ALA A 246 -20.11 -28.94 -22.88
N ASN A 247 -20.71 -29.59 -21.87
CA ASN A 247 -21.30 -30.92 -22.02
C ASN A 247 -22.55 -30.91 -22.90
N PHE A 248 -23.41 -29.88 -22.81
CA PHE A 248 -24.55 -29.72 -23.71
C PHE A 248 -24.12 -29.56 -25.17
N LYS A 249 -23.05 -28.79 -25.44
CA LYS A 249 -22.46 -28.67 -26.78
C LYS A 249 -21.94 -30.01 -27.32
N ASN A 250 -21.27 -30.80 -26.48
CA ASN A 250 -20.74 -32.11 -26.86
C ASN A 250 -21.85 -33.14 -27.15
N ILE A 251 -22.97 -33.09 -26.42
CA ILE A 251 -24.13 -33.96 -26.65
C ILE A 251 -24.86 -33.57 -27.96
N LEU A 252 -25.05 -32.26 -28.20
CA LEU A 252 -25.63 -31.77 -29.46
C LEU A 252 -24.75 -32.10 -30.68
N ALA A 253 -23.43 -32.03 -30.53
CA ALA A 253 -22.49 -32.39 -31.60
C ALA A 253 -22.51 -33.89 -31.94
N LYS A 254 -22.78 -34.77 -30.97
CA LYS A 254 -22.97 -36.21 -31.21
C LYS A 254 -24.28 -36.53 -31.92
N PHE A 255 -25.36 -35.81 -31.61
CA PHE A 255 -26.65 -35.98 -32.30
C PHE A 255 -26.60 -35.57 -33.78
N LYS A 256 -25.82 -34.54 -34.11
CA LYS A 256 -25.68 -34.04 -35.49
C LYS A 256 -24.77 -34.89 -36.41
N ARG A 257 -24.03 -35.86 -35.86
CA ARG A 257 -23.18 -36.81 -36.62
C ARG A 257 -23.78 -38.21 -36.78
N GLY A 258 -24.95 -38.46 -36.19
CA GLY A 258 -25.65 -39.76 -36.24
C GLY A 258 -26.94 -39.75 -37.05
N SER A 259 -27.18 -38.71 -37.86
CA SER A 259 -28.29 -38.59 -38.83
C SER A 259 -27.74 -38.41 -40.23
#